data_AF-A0A836MFZ3-F1
#
_entry.id   AF-A0A836MFZ3-F1
#
_cell.length_a   1.000
_cell.length_b   1.000
_cell.length_c   1.000
_cell.angle_alpha   90.00
_cell.angle_beta   90.00
_cell.angle_gamma   90.00
#
_symmetry.space_group_name_H-M   'P 1'
#
loop_
_entity.id
_entity.type
_entity.pdbx_description
1 polymer ?
#
loop_
_entity_poly.entity_id
_entity_poly.type
_entity_poly.pdbx_seq_one_letter_code
_entity_poly.pdbx_strand_id
1 'polypeptide(L)'
;MMEAMHSTPRYDTVETLHWNAPKYVLVLQHAASAVTRKLTEMSKQHPQTVQLMLDSQQDPALAGLLHELETVLQQEKAGVRTVVCGDESFVWTVQQCLVGTGCLDEEISLIADSSSLQNPRKKVYCVHCGHTQNTVKDELCSCEQCQVELLIRSHFSERLGAYMGVCANAHQPMGALSA
;
A
#
# COMPACT_ATOMS: atom_id res chain seq x y z
N MET A 1 15.94 7.56 15.23
CA MET A 1 14.67 8.02 14.64
C MET A 1 15.01 8.83 13.41
N MET A 2 14.58 8.39 12.23
CA MET A 2 14.88 9.06 10.97
C MET A 2 13.93 10.25 10.81
N GLU A 3 14.44 11.46 10.55
CA GLU A 3 13.62 12.67 10.39
C GLU A 3 12.65 12.52 9.21
N ALA A 4 11.41 12.98 9.40
CA ALA A 4 10.40 13.01 8.35
C ALA A 4 10.85 13.93 7.21
N MET A 5 10.77 13.42 5.98
CA MET A 5 11.11 14.18 4.77
C MET A 5 9.84 14.48 3.97
N HIS A 6 9.89 15.43 3.04
CA HIS A 6 8.76 15.70 2.12
C HIS A 6 8.30 14.45 1.35
N SER A 7 9.20 13.49 1.17
CA SER A 7 8.97 12.22 0.49
C SER A 7 8.61 11.07 1.45
N THR A 8 8.09 11.35 2.64
CA THR A 8 7.54 10.32 3.54
C THR A 8 6.06 10.11 3.18
N PRO A 9 5.57 8.86 3.06
CA PRO A 9 4.20 8.63 2.64
C PRO A 9 3.23 9.20 3.67
N ARG A 10 2.13 9.76 3.17
CA ARG A 10 1.08 10.36 3.99
C ARG A 10 -0.16 9.49 3.96
N TYR A 11 -0.82 9.41 5.09
CA TYR A 11 -2.04 8.63 5.27
C TYR A 11 -3.12 9.49 5.91
N ASP A 12 -4.35 9.26 5.48
CA ASP A 12 -5.56 9.79 6.09
C ASP A 12 -5.88 9.04 7.38
N THR A 13 -6.77 9.64 8.18
CA THR A 13 -7.41 8.93 9.29
C THR A 13 -8.90 8.78 9.01
N VAL A 14 -9.55 7.86 9.72
CA VAL A 14 -11.01 7.66 9.56
C VAL A 14 -11.79 8.95 9.86
N GLU A 15 -11.28 9.79 10.75
CA GLU A 15 -11.87 11.06 11.15
C GLU A 15 -11.74 12.17 10.09
N THR A 16 -10.72 12.10 9.22
CA THR A 16 -10.51 13.07 8.15
C THR A 16 -11.30 12.75 6.88
N LEU A 17 -11.94 11.57 6.82
CA LEU A 17 -12.74 11.17 5.66
C LEU A 17 -13.98 12.04 5.51
N HIS A 18 -14.14 12.58 4.30
CA HIS A 18 -15.35 13.29 3.90
C HIS A 18 -16.24 12.39 3.05
N TRP A 19 -17.42 12.05 3.59
CA TRP A 19 -18.41 11.18 2.95
C TRP A 19 -19.39 11.97 2.06
N ASN A 20 -18.86 12.66 1.06
CA ASN A 20 -19.60 13.57 0.17
C ASN A 20 -19.72 13.11 -1.29
N ALA A 21 -19.16 11.95 -1.64
CA ALA A 21 -19.32 11.37 -2.97
C ALA A 21 -20.62 10.56 -3.08
N PRO A 22 -21.20 10.44 -4.29
CA PRO A 22 -22.38 9.62 -4.50
C PRO A 22 -22.08 8.14 -4.25
N LYS A 23 -20.89 7.65 -4.66
CA LYS A 23 -20.49 6.25 -4.56
C LYS A 23 -19.14 6.09 -3.87
N TYR A 24 -19.04 5.05 -3.04
CA TYR A 24 -17.79 4.66 -2.38
C TYR A 24 -17.39 3.22 -2.74
N VAL A 25 -16.10 3.01 -2.92
CA VAL A 25 -15.49 1.67 -2.92
C VAL A 25 -14.55 1.59 -1.72
N LEU A 26 -14.79 0.65 -0.83
CA LEU A 26 -13.94 0.39 0.32
C LEU A 26 -13.10 -0.84 0.02
N VAL A 27 -11.78 -0.69 0.03
CA VAL A 27 -10.83 -1.78 -0.19
C VAL A 27 -10.08 -2.04 1.12
N LEU A 28 -10.38 -3.16 1.76
CA LEU A 28 -10.08 -3.38 3.17
C LEU A 28 -9.18 -4.62 3.31
N GLN A 29 -8.13 -4.51 4.10
CA GLN A 29 -7.27 -5.61 4.50
C GLN A 29 -7.41 -5.77 6.02
N HIS A 30 -7.95 -6.91 6.45
CA HIS A 30 -8.19 -7.31 7.85
C HIS A 30 -9.52 -6.85 8.46
N ALA A 31 -10.55 -7.69 8.31
CA ALA A 31 -11.88 -7.48 8.89
C ALA A 31 -11.89 -7.30 10.42
N ALA A 32 -10.92 -7.88 11.13
CA ALA A 32 -10.84 -7.81 12.60
C ALA A 32 -10.32 -6.46 13.13
N SER A 33 -9.69 -5.63 12.29
CA SER A 33 -9.15 -4.34 12.72
C SER A 33 -10.27 -3.41 13.21
N ALA A 34 -10.00 -2.66 14.28
CA ALA A 34 -10.92 -1.65 14.78
C ALA A 34 -11.20 -0.56 13.73
N VAL A 35 -10.19 -0.22 12.92
CA VAL A 35 -10.29 0.75 11.83
C VAL A 35 -11.22 0.22 10.75
N THR A 36 -11.00 -1.01 10.29
CA THR A 36 -11.85 -1.69 9.30
C THR A 36 -13.30 -1.77 9.77
N ARG A 37 -13.53 -2.20 11.02
CA ARG A 37 -14.89 -2.26 11.59
C ARG A 37 -15.57 -0.89 11.64
N LYS A 38 -14.83 0.16 11.98
CA LYS A 38 -15.34 1.53 12.00
C LYS A 38 -15.71 1.99 10.59
N LEU A 39 -14.86 1.76 9.59
CA LEU A 39 -15.15 2.08 8.19
C LEU A 39 -16.37 1.32 7.66
N THR A 40 -16.46 0.01 7.93
CA THR A 40 -17.61 -0.82 7.56
C THR A 40 -18.91 -0.32 8.21
N GLU A 41 -18.87 0.14 9.46
CA GLU A 41 -20.04 0.69 10.13
C GLU A 41 -20.46 2.03 9.53
N MET A 42 -19.51 2.95 9.34
CA MET A 42 -19.77 4.26 8.74
C MET A 42 -20.37 4.14 7.34
N SER A 43 -19.87 3.19 6.53
CA SER A 43 -20.34 3.02 5.17
C SER A 43 -21.78 2.51 5.08
N LYS A 44 -22.37 1.96 6.15
CA LYS A 44 -23.80 1.58 6.17
C LYS A 44 -24.73 2.77 5.98
N GLN A 45 -24.27 3.97 6.32
CA GLN A 45 -25.01 5.22 6.12
C GLN A 45 -24.97 5.68 4.65
N HIS A 46 -24.17 5.02 3.80
CA HIS A 46 -23.94 5.35 2.41
C HIS A 46 -24.37 4.18 1.51
N PRO A 47 -25.62 4.17 1.02
CA PRO A 47 -26.22 3.01 0.35
C PRO A 47 -25.53 2.61 -0.96
N GLN A 48 -24.79 3.51 -1.60
CA GLN A 48 -23.97 3.23 -2.78
C GLN A 48 -22.53 2.93 -2.38
N THR A 49 -22.33 1.97 -1.49
CA THR A 49 -20.99 1.50 -1.12
C THR A 49 -20.76 0.07 -1.61
N VAL A 50 -19.63 -0.16 -2.28
CA VAL A 50 -19.09 -1.50 -2.54
C VAL A 50 -17.94 -1.75 -1.58
N GLN A 51 -17.92 -2.90 -0.92
CA GLN A 51 -16.83 -3.31 -0.05
C GLN A 51 -16.10 -4.51 -0.65
N LEU A 52 -14.79 -4.39 -0.79
CA LEU A 52 -13.89 -5.45 -1.23
C LEU A 52 -12.93 -5.76 -0.07
N MET A 53 -12.86 -7.02 0.34
CA MET A 53 -12.08 -7.44 1.51
C MET A 53 -11.00 -8.45 1.11
N LEU A 54 -9.77 -8.22 1.58
CA LEU A 54 -8.71 -9.21 1.50
C LEU A 54 -8.83 -10.19 2.69
N ASP A 55 -9.43 -11.34 2.43
CA ASP A 55 -9.71 -12.37 3.45
C ASP A 55 -8.53 -13.32 3.73
N SER A 56 -7.44 -13.23 2.97
CA SER A 56 -6.25 -14.08 3.09
C SER A 56 -4.97 -13.33 2.76
N GLN A 57 -3.86 -13.61 3.45
CA GLN A 57 -2.55 -13.01 3.17
C GLN A 57 -1.78 -13.68 2.02
N GLN A 58 -2.44 -14.50 1.20
CA GLN A 58 -1.81 -15.20 0.08
C GLN A 58 -1.87 -14.35 -1.20
N ASP A 59 -0.81 -14.42 -2.02
CA ASP A 59 -0.71 -13.62 -3.27
C ASP A 59 -1.89 -13.80 -4.24
N PRO A 60 -2.43 -15.00 -4.48
CA PRO A 60 -3.60 -15.16 -5.36
C PRO A 60 -4.85 -14.43 -4.87
N ALA A 61 -5.01 -14.28 -3.54
CA ALA A 61 -6.14 -13.56 -2.96
C ALA A 61 -6.04 -12.06 -3.25
N LEU A 62 -4.83 -11.49 -3.14
CA LEU A 62 -4.59 -10.09 -3.50
C LEU A 62 -4.80 -9.86 -5.00
N ALA A 63 -4.28 -10.73 -5.86
CA ALA A 63 -4.50 -10.62 -7.30
C ALA A 63 -5.99 -10.67 -7.68
N GLY A 64 -6.77 -11.56 -7.05
CA GLY A 64 -8.21 -11.63 -7.23
C GLY A 64 -8.93 -10.35 -6.80
N LEU A 65 -8.57 -9.80 -5.63
CA LEU A 65 -9.12 -8.55 -5.13
C LEU A 65 -8.87 -7.37 -6.07
N LEU A 66 -7.64 -7.24 -6.59
CA LEU A 66 -7.28 -6.17 -7.52
C LEU A 66 -8.06 -6.29 -8.84
N HIS A 67 -8.26 -7.52 -9.33
CA HIS A 67 -9.08 -7.75 -10.53
C HIS A 67 -10.55 -7.40 -10.31
N GLU A 68 -11.11 -7.73 -9.15
CA GLU A 68 -12.47 -7.34 -8.78
C GLU A 68 -12.60 -5.81 -8.67
N LEU A 69 -11.62 -5.14 -8.07
CA LEU A 69 -11.56 -3.68 -8.00
C LEU A 69 -11.57 -3.03 -9.39
N GLU A 70 -10.73 -3.50 -10.31
CA GLU A 70 -10.72 -3.02 -11.69
C GLU A 70 -12.08 -3.20 -12.36
N THR A 71 -12.73 -4.36 -12.15
CA THR A 71 -14.05 -4.66 -12.70
C THR A 71 -15.12 -3.70 -12.17
N VAL A 72 -15.11 -3.42 -10.85
CA VAL A 72 -16.04 -2.47 -10.22
C VAL A 72 -15.86 -1.06 -10.80
N LEU A 73 -14.62 -0.60 -10.97
CA LEU A 73 -14.32 0.73 -11.49
C LEU A 73 -14.62 0.88 -12.99
N GLN A 74 -14.46 -0.18 -13.78
CA GLN A 74 -14.83 -0.17 -15.20
C GLN A 74 -16.33 0.04 -15.44
N GLN A 75 -17.16 -0.45 -14.52
CA GLN A 75 -18.62 -0.26 -14.56
C GLN A 75 -19.04 1.15 -14.18
N GLU A 76 -18.19 1.88 -13.45
CA GLU A 76 -18.54 3.10 -12.72
C GLU A 76 -17.48 4.19 -12.94
N LYS A 77 -17.52 4.79 -14.13
CA LYS A 77 -16.43 5.61 -14.66
C LYS A 77 -16.25 7.00 -14.02
N ALA A 78 -17.15 7.45 -13.14
CA ALA A 78 -17.08 8.78 -12.56
C ALA A 78 -17.81 8.89 -11.20
N GLY A 79 -17.33 9.80 -10.35
CA GLY A 79 -17.98 10.12 -9.07
C GLY A 79 -17.78 9.06 -7.98
N VAL A 80 -16.86 8.12 -8.18
CA VAL A 80 -16.50 7.11 -7.19
C VAL A 80 -15.32 7.62 -6.38
N ARG A 81 -15.44 7.54 -5.05
CA ARG A 81 -14.29 7.70 -4.15
C ARG A 81 -13.88 6.35 -3.57
N THR A 82 -12.58 6.10 -3.53
CA THR A 82 -12.05 4.84 -3.01
C THR A 82 -11.36 5.09 -1.67
N VAL A 83 -11.74 4.32 -0.66
CA VAL A 83 -11.07 4.30 0.64
C VAL A 83 -10.33 2.99 0.77
N VAL A 84 -9.01 3.06 0.92
CA VAL A 84 -8.14 1.89 1.09
C VAL A 84 -7.67 1.83 2.53
N CYS A 85 -7.86 0.70 3.21
CA CYS A 85 -7.42 0.49 4.58
C CYS A 85 -6.66 -0.82 4.72
N GLY A 86 -5.45 -0.76 5.28
CA GLY A 86 -4.62 -1.94 5.49
C GLY A 86 -3.20 -1.59 5.90
N ASP A 87 -2.32 -2.57 5.88
CA ASP A 87 -0.89 -2.36 6.01
C ASP A 87 -0.32 -1.52 4.87
N GLU A 88 0.86 -0.94 5.09
CA GLU A 88 1.47 -0.01 4.15
C GLU A 88 1.76 -0.65 2.78
N SER A 89 2.21 -1.91 2.75
CA SER A 89 2.47 -2.63 1.51
C SER A 89 1.20 -2.85 0.68
N PHE A 90 0.08 -3.16 1.33
CA PHE A 90 -1.22 -3.34 0.70
C PHE A 90 -1.79 -2.03 0.20
N VAL A 91 -1.84 -1.01 1.06
CA VAL A 91 -2.40 0.31 0.73
C VAL A 91 -1.74 0.87 -0.53
N TRP A 92 -0.41 0.79 -0.62
CA TRP A 92 0.32 1.23 -1.81
C TRP A 92 0.26 0.27 -2.99
N THR A 93 -0.15 -0.98 -2.81
CA THR A 93 -0.39 -1.89 -3.94
C THR A 93 -1.75 -1.61 -4.57
N VAL A 94 -2.77 -1.42 -3.74
CA VAL A 94 -4.11 -1.03 -4.20
C VAL A 94 -4.08 0.36 -4.82
N GLN A 95 -3.37 1.33 -4.22
CA GLN A 95 -3.25 2.68 -4.79
C GLN A 95 -2.66 2.68 -6.20
N GLN A 96 -1.62 1.87 -6.45
CA GLN A 96 -1.03 1.75 -7.78
C GLN A 96 -2.01 1.15 -8.81
N CYS A 97 -2.82 0.17 -8.39
CA CYS A 97 -3.90 -0.36 -9.22
C CYS A 97 -4.93 0.73 -9.54
N LEU A 98 -5.38 1.51 -8.54
CA LEU A 98 -6.33 2.60 -8.72
C LEU A 98 -5.82 3.67 -9.71
N VAL A 99 -4.60 4.16 -9.52
CA VAL A 99 -3.99 5.12 -10.45
C VAL A 99 -3.84 4.51 -11.85
N GLY A 100 -3.50 3.22 -11.95
CA GLY A 100 -3.47 2.49 -13.21
C GLY A 100 -4.81 2.42 -13.95
N THR A 101 -5.92 2.48 -13.21
CA THR A 101 -7.28 2.59 -13.78
C THR A 101 -7.71 4.02 -14.12
N GLY A 102 -6.88 5.02 -13.79
CA GLY A 102 -7.13 6.44 -14.06
C GLY A 102 -7.80 7.22 -12.92
N CYS A 103 -7.94 6.63 -11.73
CA CYS A 103 -8.37 7.37 -10.54
C CYS A 103 -7.37 8.48 -10.20
N LEU A 104 -7.89 9.65 -9.80
CA LEU A 104 -7.07 10.76 -9.34
C LEU A 104 -6.72 10.60 -7.86
N ASP A 105 -5.60 11.19 -7.43
CA ASP A 105 -5.16 11.10 -6.03
C ASP A 105 -6.20 11.69 -5.07
N GLU A 106 -6.96 12.72 -5.47
CA GLU A 106 -8.02 13.32 -4.65
C GLU A 106 -9.28 12.43 -4.51
N GLU A 107 -9.39 11.38 -5.32
CA GLU A 107 -10.46 10.38 -5.26
C GLU A 107 -10.08 9.19 -4.38
N ILE A 108 -8.83 9.13 -3.92
CA ILE A 108 -8.26 8.01 -3.17
C ILE A 108 -7.93 8.48 -1.75
N SER A 109 -8.48 7.82 -0.74
CA SER A 109 -8.07 8.00 0.65
C SER A 109 -7.32 6.77 1.14
N LEU A 110 -6.12 6.98 1.67
CA LEU A 110 -5.23 5.90 2.10
C LEU A 110 -5.12 5.89 3.62
N ILE A 111 -5.59 4.83 4.26
CA ILE A 111 -5.52 4.66 5.71
C ILE A 111 -4.57 3.51 6.02
N ALA A 112 -3.37 3.84 6.49
CA ALA A 112 -2.44 2.84 7.00
C ALA A 112 -2.88 2.37 8.39
N ASP A 113 -3.30 1.11 8.47
CA ASP A 113 -3.58 0.42 9.72
C ASP A 113 -2.43 -0.49 10.10
N SER A 114 -1.49 0.04 10.88
CA SER A 114 -0.42 -0.77 11.49
C SER A 114 -0.85 -1.46 12.79
N SER A 115 -2.07 -1.20 13.30
CA SER A 115 -2.49 -1.68 14.64
C SER A 115 -2.79 -3.18 14.67
N SER A 116 -3.06 -3.76 13.51
CA SER A 116 -3.42 -5.17 13.34
C SER A 116 -2.21 -6.09 13.08
N LEU A 117 -0.99 -5.52 12.95
CA LEU A 117 0.23 -6.27 12.65
C LEU A 117 1.32 -6.03 13.70
N GLN A 118 1.90 -7.12 14.21
CA GLN A 118 3.09 -7.08 15.05
C GLN A 118 4.32 -6.52 14.30
N ASN A 119 4.33 -6.63 12.96
CA ASN A 119 5.38 -6.17 12.08
C ASN A 119 4.76 -5.59 10.79
N PRO A 120 4.61 -4.26 10.67
CA PRO A 120 4.07 -3.65 9.46
C PRO A 120 4.98 -3.94 8.27
N ARG A 121 4.40 -4.45 7.18
CA ARG A 121 5.12 -4.72 5.94
C ARG A 121 5.19 -3.45 5.10
N LYS A 122 6.37 -3.16 4.56
CA LYS A 122 6.61 -2.09 3.59
C LYS A 122 7.33 -2.62 2.36
N LYS A 123 7.17 -1.91 1.24
CA LYS A 123 7.86 -2.22 -0.01
C LYS A 123 9.20 -1.49 -0.10
N VAL A 124 10.23 -2.20 -0.53
CA VAL A 124 11.56 -1.65 -0.81
C VAL A 124 11.90 -1.92 -2.28
N TYR A 125 12.22 -0.86 -3.01
CA TYR A 125 12.73 -0.90 -4.37
C TYR A 125 14.26 -0.93 -4.33
N CYS A 126 14.85 -2.00 -4.87
CA CYS A 126 16.29 -2.12 -5.01
C CYS A 126 16.80 -1.21 -6.13
N VAL A 127 17.57 -0.17 -5.79
CA VAL A 127 18.16 0.74 -6.78
C VAL A 127 19.17 0.04 -7.69
N HIS A 128 19.76 -1.08 -7.25
CA HIS A 128 20.75 -1.83 -8.02
C HIS A 128 20.13 -2.61 -9.19
N CYS A 129 19.09 -3.41 -8.95
CA CYS A 129 18.50 -4.29 -9.97
C CYS A 129 17.05 -3.99 -10.35
N GLY A 130 16.40 -3.04 -9.68
CA GLY A 130 15.01 -2.67 -9.92
C GLY A 130 13.98 -3.63 -9.30
N HIS A 131 14.41 -4.65 -8.56
CA HIS A 131 13.50 -5.56 -7.87
C HIS A 131 12.81 -4.86 -6.70
N THR A 132 11.49 -5.05 -6.56
CA THR A 132 10.71 -4.57 -5.42
C THR A 132 10.29 -5.74 -4.56
N GLN A 133 10.52 -5.66 -3.26
CA GLN A 133 10.19 -6.71 -2.29
C GLN A 133 9.49 -6.14 -1.06
N ASN A 134 8.78 -6.99 -0.34
CA ASN A 134 8.21 -6.66 0.96
C ASN A 134 9.22 -6.96 2.06
N THR A 135 9.28 -6.10 3.08
CA THR A 135 10.12 -6.31 4.25
C THR A 135 9.44 -5.77 5.51
N VAL A 136 9.81 -6.35 6.64
CA VAL A 136 9.50 -5.86 7.99
C VAL A 136 10.70 -5.15 8.62
N LYS A 137 11.83 -5.08 7.90
CA LYS A 137 13.06 -4.44 8.37
C LYS A 137 12.99 -2.95 8.16
N ASP A 138 13.47 -2.19 9.14
CA ASP A 138 13.42 -0.74 9.06
C ASP A 138 14.60 -0.08 8.35
N GLU A 139 15.78 -0.65 8.50
CA GLU A 139 17.03 -0.02 8.09
C GLU A 139 17.80 -0.85 7.07
N LEU A 140 17.99 -2.15 7.31
CA LEU A 140 18.79 -3.02 6.44
C LEU A 140 18.00 -4.27 6.00
N CYS A 141 18.06 -4.59 4.71
CA CYS A 141 17.57 -5.85 4.17
C CYS A 141 18.38 -6.31 2.97
N SER A 142 18.49 -7.62 2.75
CA SER A 142 19.10 -8.16 1.53
C SER A 142 18.10 -8.16 0.37
N CYS A 143 18.55 -7.75 -0.83
CA CYS A 143 17.72 -7.86 -2.01
C CYS A 143 17.42 -9.32 -2.36
N GLU A 144 16.15 -9.70 -2.49
CA GLU A 144 15.76 -11.09 -2.80
C GLU A 144 16.25 -11.55 -4.18
N GLN A 145 16.46 -10.62 -5.12
CA GLN A 145 16.91 -10.94 -6.47
C GLN A 145 18.43 -10.83 -6.66
N CYS A 146 19.03 -9.69 -6.29
CA CYS A 146 20.47 -9.46 -6.53
C CYS A 146 21.36 -9.71 -5.31
N GLN A 147 20.76 -9.97 -4.14
CA GLN A 147 21.46 -10.30 -2.89
C GLN A 147 22.39 -9.20 -2.35
N VAL A 148 22.36 -8.00 -2.92
CA VAL A 148 23.03 -6.82 -2.36
C VAL A 148 22.36 -6.44 -1.05
N GLU A 149 23.16 -6.15 -0.02
CA GLU A 149 22.65 -5.59 1.23
C GLU A 149 22.19 -4.15 0.99
N LEU A 150 20.93 -3.87 1.32
CA LEU A 150 20.28 -2.59 1.06
C LEU A 150 20.10 -1.81 2.36
N LEU A 151 20.56 -0.56 2.37
CA LEU A 151 20.15 0.47 3.32
C LEU A 151 18.84 1.09 2.82
N ILE A 152 17.78 0.95 3.62
CA ILE A 152 16.44 1.48 3.36
C ILE A 152 16.44 2.95 3.75
N ARG A 153 16.28 3.83 2.76
CA ARG A 153 16.17 5.27 2.98
C ARG A 153 14.74 5.65 3.34
N SER A 154 14.58 6.74 4.08
CA SER A 154 13.27 7.35 4.38
C SER A 154 12.57 7.94 3.14
N HIS A 155 13.27 8.06 2.01
CA HIS A 155 12.69 8.53 0.76
C HIS A 155 11.76 7.46 0.16
N PHE A 156 10.47 7.78 0.14
CA PHE A 156 9.42 6.98 -0.46
C PHE A 156 9.04 7.53 -1.84
N SER A 157 8.93 6.63 -2.81
CA SER A 157 8.48 6.96 -4.16
C SER A 157 7.03 6.52 -4.32
N GLU A 158 6.09 7.47 -4.32
CA GLU A 158 4.66 7.18 -4.51
C GLU A 158 4.40 6.44 -5.82
N ARG A 159 5.08 6.84 -6.92
CA ARG A 159 5.01 6.15 -8.22
C ARG A 159 5.43 4.68 -8.17
N LEU A 160 6.27 4.27 -7.22
CA LEU A 160 6.68 2.87 -7.04
C LEU A 160 5.92 2.20 -5.89
N GLY A 161 5.21 2.98 -5.08
CA GLY A 161 4.68 2.57 -3.79
C GLY A 161 5.75 1.95 -2.89
N ALA A 162 7.00 2.44 -2.92
CA ALA A 162 8.13 1.79 -2.24
C ALA A 162 9.20 2.77 -1.74
N TYR A 163 9.88 2.39 -0.66
CA TYR A 163 11.10 3.04 -0.19
C TYR A 163 12.29 2.66 -1.07
N MET A 164 13.26 3.56 -1.18
CA MET A 164 14.50 3.27 -1.90
C MET A 164 15.47 2.47 -1.04
N GLY A 165 15.81 1.27 -1.49
CA GLY A 165 16.92 0.47 -0.98
C GLY A 165 18.18 0.72 -1.80
N VAL A 166 19.18 1.35 -1.19
CA VAL A 166 20.48 1.63 -1.82
C VAL A 166 21.54 0.68 -1.26
N CYS A 167 22.63 0.44 -1.99
CA CYS A 167 23.73 -0.39 -1.50
C CYS A 167 24.23 0.11 -0.13
N ALA A 168 24.17 -0.75 0.89
CA ALA A 168 24.57 -0.42 2.26
C ALA A 168 26.09 -0.28 2.40
N ASN A 169 26.84 -1.09 1.65
CA ASN A 169 28.30 -1.08 1.66
C ASN A 169 28.86 -0.86 0.25
N ALA A 170 29.38 0.33 -0.01
CA ALA A 170 29.99 0.68 -1.30
C ALA A 170 31.18 -0.21 -1.70
N HIS A 171 31.84 -0.87 -0.74
CA HIS A 171 32.93 -1.83 -1.02
C HIS A 171 32.42 -3.22 -1.40
N GLN A 172 31.12 -3.49 -1.21
CA GLN A 172 30.46 -4.75 -1.58
C GLN A 172 29.22 -4.44 -2.42
N PRO A 173 29.37 -3.87 -3.62
CA PRO A 173 28.24 -3.48 -4.47
C PRO A 173 27.53 -4.66 -5.14
N MET A 174 28.08 -5.88 -5.00
CA MET A 174 27.55 -7.11 -5.56
C MET A 174 26.97 -8.01 -4.47
N GLY A 175 26.02 -8.87 -4.83
CA GLY A 175 25.41 -9.80 -3.88
C GLY A 175 26.40 -10.85 -3.37
N ALA A 176 26.21 -11.30 -2.13
CA ALA A 176 27.08 -12.29 -1.50
C ALA A 176 27.14 -13.65 -2.22
N LEU A 177 26.19 -13.92 -3.14
CA LEU A 177 26.15 -15.12 -3.98
C LEU A 177 26.80 -14.94 -5.36
N SER A 178 27.43 -13.80 -5.64
CA SER A 178 28.10 -13.49 -6.92
C SER A 178 29.59 -13.89 -6.95
N ALA A 179 30.04 -14.73 -6.01
CA ALA A 179 31.43 -15.22 -5.90
C ALA A 179 31.58 -16.63 -6.48
#